data_AF-A0A315UVS0-F1
#
_entry.id   AF-A0A315UVS0-F1
#
_cell.length_a   1.000
_cell.length_b   1.000
_cell.length_c   1.000
_cell.angle_alpha   90.00
_cell.angle_beta   90.00
_cell.angle_gamma   90.00
#
_symmetry.space_group_name_H-M   'P 1'
#
loop_
_entity.id
_entity.type
_entity.pdbx_description
1 polymer ?
#
loop_
_entity_poly.entity_id
_entity_poly.type
_entity_poly.pdbx_seq_one_letter_code
_entity_poly.pdbx_strand_id
1 'polypeptide(L)'
;MQLDFQQFLMKLEKLTDLRPIPDKEFVETYIKAYYLTENDMEQFIKNHREYSMKQLANLVNVCLGSHINKKARQKLLAAIDDIDRPKR
;
A
#
# COMPACT_ATOMS: atom_id res chain seq x y z
N MET A 1 8.68 3.69 9.84
CA MET A 1 7.42 4.17 9.24
C MET A 1 6.21 3.98 10.14
N GLN A 2 5.94 2.78 10.68
CA GLN A 2 4.77 2.59 11.56
C GLN A 2 4.81 3.47 12.83
N LEU A 3 5.96 3.52 13.52
CA LEU A 3 6.13 4.35 14.71
C LEU A 3 5.99 5.85 14.39
N ASP A 4 6.53 6.29 13.25
CA ASP A 4 6.44 7.68 12.79
C ASP A 4 4.96 8.08 12.56
N PHE A 5 4.17 7.21 11.95
CA PHE A 5 2.75 7.45 11.74
C PHE A 5 1.95 7.49 13.06
N GLN A 6 2.26 6.61 14.01
CA GLN A 6 1.67 6.67 15.35
C GLN A 6 2.00 7.99 16.06
N GLN A 7 3.25 8.43 16.00
CA GLN A 7 3.65 9.73 16.56
C GLN A 7 2.95 10.91 15.86
N PHE A 8 2.75 10.82 14.54
CA PHE A 8 1.97 11.79 13.79
C PHE A 8 0.52 11.85 14.28
N LEU A 9 -0.16 10.70 14.43
CA LEU A 9 -1.53 10.63 14.94
C LEU A 9 -1.64 11.24 16.35
N MET A 10 -0.74 10.88 17.28
CA MET A 10 -0.73 11.44 18.64
C MET A 10 -0.57 12.97 18.67
N LYS A 11 0.15 13.54 17.71
CA LYS A 11 0.30 14.99 17.58
C LYS A 11 -0.95 15.60 16.95
N LEU A 12 -1.50 14.96 15.92
CA LEU A 12 -2.69 15.44 15.22
C LEU A 12 -3.91 15.47 16.15
N GLU A 13 -4.13 14.44 16.95
CA GLU A 13 -5.21 14.36 17.96
C GLU A 13 -5.16 15.49 19.01
N LYS A 14 -4.00 16.14 19.21
CA LYS A 14 -3.88 17.32 20.09
C LYS A 14 -4.23 18.63 19.39
N LEU A 15 -4.30 18.62 18.06
CA LEU A 15 -4.54 19.80 17.22
C LEU A 15 -5.97 19.82 16.64
N THR A 16 -6.72 18.72 16.77
CA THR A 16 -8.09 18.60 16.28
C THR A 16 -8.97 17.84 17.27
N ASP A 17 -10.28 18.08 17.22
CA ASP A 17 -11.27 17.33 18.00
C ASP A 17 -11.70 16.02 17.34
N LEU A 18 -11.21 15.72 16.13
CA LEU A 18 -11.54 14.48 15.41
C LEU A 18 -11.02 13.25 16.15
N ARG A 19 -11.94 12.43 16.67
CA ARG A 19 -11.64 11.17 17.35
C ARG A 19 -12.68 10.09 16.98
N PRO A 20 -12.27 8.99 16.32
CA PRO A 20 -10.92 8.68 15.85
C PRO A 20 -10.49 9.58 14.66
N ILE A 21 -9.18 9.66 14.40
CA ILE A 21 -8.67 10.30 13.19
C ILE A 21 -9.23 9.56 11.95
N PRO A 22 -9.93 10.26 11.04
CA PRO A 22 -10.46 9.66 9.82
C PRO A 22 -9.36 9.05 8.96
N ASP A 23 -9.70 8.00 8.21
CA ASP A 23 -8.83 7.35 7.22
C ASP A 23 -7.47 6.87 7.74
N LYS A 24 -7.29 6.77 9.06
CA LYS A 24 -6.04 6.25 9.65
C LYS A 24 -5.72 4.85 9.13
N GLU A 25 -6.74 4.02 8.92
CA GLU A 25 -6.58 2.64 8.48
C GLU A 25 -6.10 2.56 7.03
N PHE A 26 -6.53 3.50 6.17
CA PHE A 26 -6.03 3.62 4.79
C PHE A 26 -4.51 3.82 4.77
N VAL A 27 -4.00 4.73 5.62
CA VAL A 27 -2.56 5.02 5.70
C VAL A 27 -1.80 3.90 6.40
N GLU A 28 -2.31 3.37 7.51
CA GLU A 28 -1.68 2.25 8.22
C GLU A 28 -1.52 1.02 7.32
N THR A 29 -2.58 0.67 6.58
CA THR A 29 -2.59 -0.48 5.67
C THR A 29 -1.54 -0.30 4.58
N TYR A 30 -1.44 0.91 4.01
CA TYR A 30 -0.40 1.23 3.02
C TYR A 30 1.02 1.14 3.60
N ILE A 31 1.23 1.59 4.84
CA ILE A 31 2.54 1.46 5.51
C ILE A 31 2.88 -0.02 5.77
N LYS A 32 1.92 -0.82 6.23
CA LYS A 32 2.09 -2.26 6.47
C LYS A 32 2.42 -3.01 5.17
N ALA A 33 1.87 -2.55 4.03
CA ALA A 33 2.15 -3.11 2.72
C ALA A 33 3.65 -3.12 2.35
N TYR A 34 4.46 -2.24 2.97
CA TYR A 34 5.92 -2.21 2.73
C TYR A 34 6.67 -3.46 3.17
N TYR A 35 6.07 -4.28 4.02
CA TYR A 35 6.71 -5.45 4.63
C TYR A 35 6.10 -6.78 4.15
N LEU A 36 5.25 -6.74 3.12
CA LEU A 36 4.61 -7.92 2.58
C LEU A 36 5.58 -8.80 1.80
N THR A 37 5.31 -10.11 1.81
CA THR A 37 5.95 -11.05 0.90
C THR A 37 5.44 -10.85 -0.53
N GLU A 38 6.08 -11.48 -1.52
CA GLU A 38 5.60 -11.47 -2.92
C GLU A 38 4.14 -11.92 -3.02
N ASN A 39 3.82 -13.05 -2.38
CA ASN A 39 2.49 -13.65 -2.44
C ASN A 39 1.45 -12.74 -1.77
N ASP A 40 1.79 -12.16 -0.62
CA ASP A 40 0.87 -11.25 0.08
C ASP A 40 0.68 -9.95 -0.70
N MET A 41 1.73 -9.45 -1.37
CA MET A 41 1.62 -8.28 -2.25
C MET A 41 0.68 -8.56 -3.43
N GLU A 42 0.73 -9.75 -4.03
CA GLU A 42 -0.19 -10.12 -5.10
C GLU A 42 -1.65 -10.11 -4.62
N GLN A 43 -1.91 -10.61 -3.41
CA GLN A 43 -3.25 -10.56 -2.80
C GLN A 43 -3.66 -9.13 -2.45
N PHE A 44 -2.72 -8.33 -1.94
CA PHE A 44 -2.94 -6.94 -1.59
C PHE A 44 -3.41 -6.13 -2.82
N ILE A 45 -2.70 -6.26 -3.94
CA ILE A 45 -3.03 -5.60 -5.22
C ILE A 45 -4.45 -5.98 -5.67
N LYS A 46 -4.86 -7.24 -5.55
CA LYS A 46 -6.19 -7.71 -5.99
C LYS A 46 -7.34 -7.17 -5.13
N ASN A 47 -7.10 -7.06 -3.82
CA ASN A 47 -8.14 -6.82 -2.82
C ASN A 47 -8.30 -5.34 -2.46
N HIS A 48 -7.25 -4.51 -2.57
CA HIS A 48 -7.30 -3.11 -2.19
C HIS A 48 -7.51 -2.19 -3.41
N ARG A 49 -8.75 -1.77 -3.64
CA ARG A 49 -9.18 -0.93 -4.78
C ARG A 49 -9.19 0.57 -4.46
N GLU A 50 -9.02 0.92 -3.19
CA GLU A 50 -8.95 2.28 -2.69
C GLU A 50 -7.65 3.01 -3.08
N TYR A 51 -6.61 2.27 -3.45
CA TYR A 51 -5.34 2.83 -3.90
C TYR A 51 -5.30 3.00 -5.41
N SER A 52 -4.75 4.12 -5.86
CA SER A 52 -4.47 4.35 -7.27
C SER A 52 -3.42 3.36 -7.81
N MET A 53 -3.46 3.08 -9.11
CA MET A 53 -2.43 2.28 -9.80
C MET A 53 -1.02 2.80 -9.52
N LYS A 54 -0.83 4.12 -9.48
CA LYS A 54 0.47 4.74 -9.20
C LYS A 54 0.96 4.42 -7.78
N GLN A 55 0.07 4.44 -6.79
CA GLN A 55 0.40 4.06 -5.41
C GLN A 55 0.81 2.58 -5.33
N LEU A 56 0.04 1.68 -5.95
CA LEU A 56 0.37 0.24 -6.00
C LEU A 56 1.69 -0.04 -6.74
N ALA A 57 1.92 0.62 -7.87
CA ALA A 57 3.16 0.46 -8.63
C ALA A 57 4.38 0.95 -7.84
N ASN A 58 4.24 2.04 -7.08
CA ASN A 58 5.30 2.52 -6.20
C ASN A 58 5.59 1.54 -5.06
N LEU A 59 4.59 0.91 -4.45
CA LEU A 59 4.80 -0.18 -3.48
C LEU A 59 5.60 -1.31 -4.11
N VAL A 60 5.18 -1.83 -5.27
CA VAL A 60 5.90 -2.92 -5.95
C VAL A 60 7.34 -2.52 -6.28
N ASN A 61 7.58 -1.28 -6.71
CA ASN A 61 8.91 -0.81 -7.08
C ASN A 61 9.85 -0.60 -5.88
N VAL A 62 9.33 -0.12 -4.76
CA VAL A 62 10.13 0.23 -3.58
C VAL A 62 10.27 -0.95 -2.62
N CYS A 63 9.18 -1.64 -2.32
CA CYS A 63 9.14 -2.70 -1.30
C CYS A 63 9.88 -3.97 -1.75
N LEU A 64 9.94 -4.20 -3.06
CA LEU A 64 10.42 -5.45 -3.63
C LEU A 64 11.72 -5.28 -4.45
N GLY A 65 12.20 -4.05 -4.61
CA GLY A 65 13.32 -3.71 -5.49
C GLY A 65 14.66 -4.36 -5.15
N SER A 66 14.87 -4.78 -3.89
CA SER A 66 16.15 -5.35 -3.42
C SER A 66 16.10 -6.85 -3.13
N HIS A 67 14.92 -7.42 -2.87
CA HIS A 67 14.75 -8.80 -2.37
C HIS A 67 14.03 -9.72 -3.35
N ILE A 68 13.46 -9.20 -4.43
CA ILE A 68 12.67 -9.98 -5.39
C ILE A 68 13.32 -9.93 -6.77
N ASN A 69 13.30 -11.07 -7.47
CA ASN A 69 13.85 -11.15 -8.81
C ASN A 69 13.02 -10.28 -9.80
N LYS A 70 13.67 -9.82 -10.86
CA LYS A 70 13.06 -8.94 -11.88
C LYS A 70 11.75 -9.49 -12.45
N LYS A 71 11.64 -10.81 -12.62
CA LYS A 71 10.47 -11.47 -13.21
C LYS A 71 9.23 -11.36 -12.31
N ALA A 72 9.39 -11.60 -11.01
CA ALA A 72 8.32 -11.48 -10.02
C ALA A 72 7.80 -10.04 -9.92
N ARG A 73 8.70 -9.04 -9.89
CA ARG A 73 8.32 -7.63 -9.96
C ARG A 73 7.48 -7.32 -11.21
N GLN A 74 7.90 -7.82 -12.36
CA GLN A 74 7.21 -7.57 -13.64
C GLN A 74 5.82 -8.23 -13.69
N LYS A 75 5.68 -9.42 -13.07
CA LYS A 75 4.38 -10.09 -12.88
C LYS A 75 3.42 -9.24 -12.03
N LEU A 76 3.90 -8.67 -10.92
CA LEU A 76 3.06 -7.83 -10.04
C LEU A 76 2.62 -6.53 -10.72
N LEU A 77 3.51 -5.89 -11.50
CA LEU A 77 3.15 -4.70 -12.28
C LEU A 77 2.07 -5.01 -13.32
N ALA A 78 2.18 -6.14 -14.02
CA ALA A 78 1.14 -6.58 -14.96
C ALA A 78 -0.21 -6.82 -14.26
N ALA A 79 -0.20 -7.37 -13.04
CA ALA A 79 -1.42 -7.57 -12.26
C ALA A 79 -2.12 -6.25 -11.89
N ILE A 80 -1.36 -5.15 -11.70
CA ILE A 80 -1.90 -3.81 -11.48
C ILE A 80 -2.57 -3.28 -12.76
N ASP A 81 -1.95 -3.48 -13.91
CA ASP A 81 -2.53 -3.04 -15.19
C ASP A 81 -3.82 -3.81 -15.55
N ASP A 82 -3.93 -5.08 -15.15
CA ASP A 82 -5.13 -5.89 -15.36
C ASP A 82 -6.32 -5.47 -14.48
N ILE A 83 -6.07 -4.79 -13.36
CA ILE A 83 -7.11 -4.27 -12.45
C ILE A 83 -7.90 -3.13 -13.09
N ASP A 84 -7.25 -2.31 -13.93
CA ASP A 84 -7.84 -1.14 -14.59
C ASP A 84 -8.63 -1.49 -15.84
N ARG A 85 -8.41 -2.68 -16.40
CA ARG A 85 -9.17 -3.15 -17.57
C ARG A 85 -10.60 -3.45 -17.13
N PRO A 86 -11.62 -2.76 -17.67
CA PRO A 86 -13.00 -3.16 -17.45
C PRO A 86 -13.16 -4.60 -17.95
N LYS A 87 -13.74 -5.47 -17.12
CA LYS A 87 -14.09 -6.83 -17.51
C LYS A 87 -14.90 -6.75 -18.81
N ARG A 88 -14.29 -7.19 -19.91
CA ARG A 88 -14.95 -7.34 -21.21
C ARG A 88 -15.92 -8.51 -21.18
#